data_AF-A0A9N8DPC0-F1
#
_entry.id   AF-A0A9N8DPC0-F1
#
_cell.length_a   1.000
_cell.length_b   1.000
_cell.length_c   1.000
_cell.angle_alpha   90.00
_cell.angle_beta   90.00
_cell.angle_gamma   90.00
#
_symmetry.space_group_name_H-M   'P 1'
#
loop_
_entity.id
_entity.type
_entity.pdbx_description
1 polymer ?
#
loop_
_entity_poly.entity_id
_entity_poly.type
_entity_poly.pdbx_seq_one_letter_code
_entity_poly.pdbx_strand_id
1 'polypeptide(L)'
;MGDVPLLEDLVALGAAIDAPVLENANDTASDIGSAPAGTTALCLLCAMLAVDAQTMKNATTGRSAKLKQALKGNLECAIILVKCGADCSRILGESDHQPKSTTSDPFHLLHLYGKSARQLAELSRKKDLIQAMKEFENKEDKIAKAYCRCGSRLPWKQCHEGDKEVQAPIYMDSKDDGTSVYFRYSPLASCVCKRGETYFNCCWFSSPEPRYKNDANGGLLGVKAVYHEATLPTLPRMINRMHIIPKEFGLRVEHSLLLPQFAGMTSAQIREMTAKDIRLMGSSSLADHANPKSKIGTWAPDVYDGCIERLDKLFWWSDIHWEVNEGELLNRVEEWNGALAQYCDDKGLEGNQREATIRRHAASHCAPCANPQCTAFESTVKEFGRCTQCKSVAYCSTRCQKKAWKAHKKECIKILTYSKPPSMQNQETR
;
A
#
# COMPACT_ATOMS: atom_id res chain seq x y z
N MET A 1 -10.96 -1.68 -32.16
CA MET A 1 -9.52 -1.97 -32.40
C MET A 1 -8.82 -0.66 -32.67
N GLY A 2 -7.77 -0.36 -31.91
CA GLY A 2 -6.99 0.86 -32.09
C GLY A 2 -7.71 2.15 -31.70
N ASP A 3 -8.67 2.07 -30.77
CA ASP A 3 -9.36 3.24 -30.24
C ASP A 3 -8.46 3.89 -29.17
N VAL A 4 -7.66 4.86 -29.63
CA VAL A 4 -6.70 5.56 -28.78
C VAL A 4 -7.39 6.33 -27.66
N PRO A 5 -8.44 7.14 -27.90
CA PRO A 5 -9.17 7.82 -26.82
C PRO A 5 -9.68 6.87 -25.75
N LEU A 6 -10.30 5.74 -26.14
CA LEU A 6 -10.79 4.76 -25.17
C LEU A 6 -9.65 4.17 -24.33
N LEU A 7 -8.51 3.85 -24.94
CA LEU A 7 -7.35 3.35 -24.20
C LEU A 7 -6.87 4.39 -23.17
N GLU A 8 -6.84 5.66 -23.55
CA GLU A 8 -6.43 6.75 -22.67
C GLU A 8 -7.38 6.94 -21.49
N ASP A 9 -8.69 6.88 -21.74
CA ASP A 9 -9.71 6.91 -20.70
C ASP A 9 -9.56 5.74 -19.74
N LEU A 10 -9.33 4.53 -20.25
CA LEU A 10 -9.09 3.35 -19.41
C LEU A 10 -7.84 3.51 -18.55
N VAL A 11 -6.73 3.99 -19.11
CA VAL A 11 -5.50 4.26 -18.36
C VAL A 11 -5.73 5.35 -17.30
N ALA A 12 -6.47 6.41 -17.64
CA ALA A 12 -6.82 7.51 -16.73
C ALA A 12 -7.68 7.03 -15.55
N LEU A 13 -8.56 6.07 -15.79
CA LEU A 13 -9.38 5.40 -14.77
C LEU A 13 -8.58 4.39 -13.92
N GLY A 14 -7.27 4.23 -14.18
CA GLY A 14 -6.40 3.33 -13.43
C GLY A 14 -6.50 1.87 -13.89
N ALA A 15 -6.88 1.63 -15.15
CA ALA A 15 -6.89 0.28 -15.69
C ALA A 15 -5.47 -0.32 -15.71
N ALA A 16 -5.45 -1.60 -15.40
CA ALA A 16 -4.31 -2.47 -15.45
C ALA A 16 -3.76 -2.65 -16.87
N ILE A 17 -2.65 -1.98 -17.20
CA ILE A 17 -2.09 -2.04 -18.57
C ILE A 17 -1.55 -3.42 -18.95
N ASP A 18 -1.13 -4.21 -17.96
CA ASP A 18 -0.58 -5.56 -18.13
C ASP A 18 -1.53 -6.65 -17.60
N ALA A 19 -2.82 -6.34 -17.42
CA ALA A 19 -3.82 -7.35 -17.08
C ALA A 19 -3.85 -8.42 -18.19
N PRO A 20 -3.67 -9.70 -17.85
CA PRO A 20 -3.89 -10.77 -18.82
C PRO A 20 -5.38 -10.94 -19.09
N VAL A 21 -5.71 -11.35 -20.31
CA VAL A 21 -7.05 -11.85 -20.64
C VAL A 21 -7.33 -13.10 -19.79
N LEU A 22 -8.47 -13.11 -19.11
CA LEU A 22 -8.91 -14.25 -18.29
C LEU A 22 -9.56 -15.33 -19.17
N GLU A 23 -9.36 -16.60 -18.82
CA GLU A 23 -9.89 -17.77 -19.54
C GLU A 23 -11.42 -17.76 -19.74
N ASN A 24 -12.16 -17.04 -18.89
CA ASN A 24 -13.62 -17.00 -18.88
C ASN A 24 -14.22 -15.69 -19.46
N ALA A 25 -13.45 -14.90 -20.21
CA ALA A 25 -13.99 -13.73 -20.89
C ALA A 25 -14.88 -14.18 -22.07
N ASN A 26 -16.15 -14.45 -21.77
CA ASN A 26 -17.17 -15.04 -22.65
C ASN A 26 -17.09 -14.64 -24.14
N ASP A 27 -17.28 -15.65 -25.00
CA ASP A 27 -17.38 -15.69 -26.48
C ASP A 27 -18.41 -14.72 -27.10
N THR A 28 -18.29 -13.43 -26.83
CA THR A 28 -19.08 -12.40 -27.51
C THR A 28 -18.43 -12.08 -28.86
N ALA A 29 -18.69 -12.97 -29.82
CA ALA A 29 -18.70 -12.80 -31.28
C ALA A 29 -17.88 -11.62 -31.84
N SER A 30 -16.59 -11.83 -32.10
CA SER A 30 -15.85 -11.03 -33.07
C SER A 30 -15.16 -11.95 -34.08
N ASP A 31 -15.24 -11.61 -35.37
CA ASP A 31 -14.65 -12.37 -36.49
C ASP A 31 -13.11 -12.52 -36.41
N ILE A 32 -12.46 -11.91 -35.43
CA ILE A 32 -11.00 -11.88 -35.29
C ILE A 32 -10.50 -12.87 -34.21
N GLY A 33 -11.40 -13.70 -33.67
CA GLY A 33 -11.08 -14.67 -32.62
C GLY A 33 -10.96 -13.99 -31.25
N SER A 34 -11.24 -14.74 -30.19
CA SER A 34 -10.99 -14.29 -28.83
C SER A 34 -9.49 -14.15 -28.59
N ALA A 35 -9.08 -13.15 -27.81
CA ALA A 35 -7.69 -13.02 -27.41
C ALA A 35 -7.29 -14.23 -26.55
N PRO A 36 -6.13 -14.86 -26.78
CA PRO A 36 -5.71 -16.02 -25.99
C PRO A 36 -5.61 -15.66 -24.51
N ALA A 37 -6.01 -16.59 -23.63
CA ALA A 37 -5.86 -16.42 -22.19
C ALA A 37 -4.40 -16.11 -21.82
N GLY A 38 -4.19 -15.30 -20.78
CA GLY A 38 -2.86 -14.86 -20.37
C GLY A 38 -2.26 -13.72 -21.22
N THR A 39 -2.87 -13.37 -22.36
CA THR A 39 -2.34 -12.34 -23.26
C THR A 39 -2.62 -10.94 -22.71
N THR A 40 -1.62 -10.05 -22.71
CA THR A 40 -1.82 -8.64 -22.37
C THR A 40 -2.22 -7.81 -23.60
N ALA A 41 -2.83 -6.64 -23.38
CA ALA A 41 -3.21 -5.73 -24.47
C ALA A 41 -2.02 -5.39 -25.41
N LEU A 42 -0.84 -5.15 -24.85
CA LEU A 42 0.37 -4.87 -25.63
C LEU A 42 0.77 -6.06 -26.50
N CYS A 43 0.75 -7.29 -25.96
CA CYS A 43 1.08 -8.51 -26.70
C CYS A 43 0.14 -8.69 -27.89
N LEU A 44 -1.17 -8.53 -27.66
CA LEU A 44 -2.18 -8.68 -28.71
C LEU A 44 -2.00 -7.66 -29.83
N LEU A 45 -1.78 -6.38 -29.49
CA LEU A 45 -1.53 -5.33 -30.48
C LEU A 45 -0.26 -5.62 -31.30
N CYS A 46 0.82 -6.05 -30.66
CA CYS A 46 2.06 -6.43 -31.35
C CYS A 46 1.84 -7.65 -32.27
N ALA A 47 1.09 -8.65 -31.82
CA ALA A 47 0.75 -9.83 -32.62
C ALA A 47 -0.04 -9.44 -33.87
N MET A 48 -1.08 -8.61 -33.73
CA MET A 48 -1.87 -8.12 -34.86
C MET A 48 -1.02 -7.35 -35.88
N LEU A 49 -0.09 -6.50 -35.42
CA LEU A 49 0.84 -5.77 -36.30
C LEU A 49 1.85 -6.72 -36.99
N ALA A 50 2.23 -7.82 -36.32
CA ALA A 50 3.09 -8.85 -36.91
C ALA A 50 2.36 -9.67 -37.99
N VAL A 51 1.12 -10.11 -37.73
CA VAL A 51 0.25 -10.75 -38.73
C VAL A 51 0.11 -9.86 -39.95
N ASP A 52 -0.12 -8.58 -39.72
CA ASP A 52 -0.25 -7.58 -40.77
C ASP A 52 1.00 -7.48 -41.66
N ALA A 53 2.18 -7.40 -41.06
CA ALA A 53 3.45 -7.28 -41.78
C ALA A 53 3.81 -8.54 -42.57
N GLN A 54 3.43 -9.73 -42.06
CA GLN A 54 3.71 -11.01 -42.72
C GLN A 54 2.74 -11.28 -43.87
N THR A 55 1.45 -10.97 -43.70
CA THR A 55 0.44 -11.15 -44.76
C THR A 55 0.66 -10.20 -45.95
N MET A 56 1.21 -8.99 -45.71
CA MET A 56 1.55 -8.04 -46.80
C MET A 56 2.58 -8.58 -47.80
N LYS A 57 3.46 -9.49 -47.38
CA LYS A 57 4.45 -10.04 -48.31
C LYS A 57 3.81 -10.84 -49.44
N ASN A 58 2.59 -11.36 -49.20
CA ASN A 58 1.93 -12.31 -50.09
C ASN A 58 0.74 -11.70 -50.83
N ALA A 59 0.21 -10.56 -50.37
CA ALA A 59 -0.98 -9.94 -50.95
C ALA A 59 -0.61 -8.73 -51.84
N THR A 60 -0.80 -8.86 -53.15
CA THR A 60 -0.69 -7.77 -54.14
C THR A 60 -1.92 -6.87 -54.21
N THR A 61 -3.01 -7.24 -53.55
CA THR A 61 -4.31 -6.55 -53.65
C THR A 61 -4.57 -5.61 -52.47
N GLY A 62 -5.13 -4.44 -52.78
CA GLY A 62 -5.28 -3.32 -51.85
C GLY A 62 -6.17 -3.61 -50.64
N ARG A 63 -5.65 -3.35 -49.44
CA ARG A 63 -6.43 -3.36 -48.20
C ARG A 63 -7.48 -2.25 -48.18
N SER A 64 -8.61 -2.54 -47.56
CA SER A 64 -9.64 -1.53 -47.26
C SER A 64 -9.03 -0.39 -46.43
N ALA A 65 -9.50 0.84 -46.68
CA ALA A 65 -9.08 2.01 -45.91
C ALA A 65 -9.35 1.83 -44.40
N LYS A 66 -10.46 1.16 -44.05
CA LYS A 66 -10.85 0.84 -42.68
C LYS A 66 -9.79 0.00 -41.95
N LEU A 67 -9.26 -1.04 -42.60
CA LEU A 67 -8.21 -1.87 -42.00
C LEU A 67 -6.91 -1.09 -41.80
N LYS A 68 -6.52 -0.26 -42.78
CA LYS A 68 -5.33 0.61 -42.65
C LYS A 68 -5.46 1.56 -41.45
N GLN A 69 -6.64 2.16 -41.25
CA GLN A 69 -6.91 3.04 -40.12
C GLN A 69 -6.86 2.29 -38.78
N ALA A 70 -7.44 1.09 -38.70
CA ALA A 70 -7.40 0.27 -37.48
C ALA A 70 -5.96 -0.13 -37.09
N LEU A 71 -5.12 -0.48 -38.07
CA LEU A 71 -3.71 -0.81 -37.84
C LEU A 71 -2.90 0.39 -37.37
N LYS A 72 -3.21 1.58 -37.88
CA LYS A 72 -2.61 2.83 -37.40
C LYS A 72 -2.98 3.06 -35.93
N GLY A 73 -4.25 2.93 -35.58
CA GLY A 73 -4.71 3.03 -34.20
C GLY A 73 -4.05 1.98 -33.29
N ASN A 74 -3.90 0.74 -33.76
CA ASN A 74 -3.22 -0.31 -33.00
C ASN A 74 -1.74 0.02 -32.73
N LEU A 75 -1.05 0.60 -33.72
CA LEU A 75 0.33 1.06 -33.56
C LEU A 75 0.43 2.18 -32.51
N GLU A 76 -0.47 3.16 -32.57
CA GLU A 76 -0.52 4.26 -31.59
C GLU A 76 -0.82 3.75 -30.18
N CYS A 77 -1.82 2.88 -30.02
CA CYS A 77 -2.13 2.22 -28.75
C CYS A 77 -0.92 1.46 -28.18
N ALA A 78 -0.20 0.70 -29.01
CA ALA A 78 0.96 -0.06 -28.58
C ALA A 78 2.09 0.86 -28.08
N ILE A 79 2.36 1.96 -28.79
CA ILE A 79 3.36 2.96 -28.38
C ILE A 79 2.95 3.61 -27.04
N ILE A 80 1.68 3.96 -26.86
CA ILE A 80 1.18 4.54 -25.61
C ILE A 80 1.34 3.57 -24.45
N LEU A 81 0.98 2.30 -24.62
CA LEU A 81 1.16 1.28 -23.58
C LEU A 81 2.62 1.15 -23.14
N VAL A 82 3.56 1.11 -24.09
CA VAL A 82 5.01 1.09 -23.79
C VAL A 82 5.41 2.32 -22.97
N LYS A 83 4.96 3.51 -23.38
CA LYS A 83 5.24 4.76 -22.67
C LYS A 83 4.58 4.84 -21.29
N CYS A 84 3.47 4.15 -21.08
CA CYS A 84 2.83 3.98 -19.75
C CYS A 84 3.51 2.91 -18.88
N GLY A 85 4.57 2.27 -19.38
CA GLY A 85 5.39 1.32 -18.66
C GLY A 85 4.93 -0.14 -18.78
N ALA A 86 4.16 -0.49 -19.81
CA ALA A 86 3.74 -1.87 -20.04
C ALA A 86 4.93 -2.82 -20.20
N ASP A 87 4.79 -4.05 -19.70
CA ASP A 87 5.85 -5.04 -19.69
C ASP A 87 6.06 -5.67 -21.08
N CYS A 88 7.11 -5.20 -21.77
CA CYS A 88 7.47 -5.68 -23.10
C CYS A 88 8.03 -7.12 -23.13
N SER A 89 8.29 -7.72 -21.96
CA SER A 89 8.76 -9.11 -21.84
C SER A 89 7.63 -10.13 -21.80
N ARG A 90 6.37 -9.69 -21.63
CA ARG A 90 5.19 -10.56 -21.63
C ARG A 90 5.08 -11.32 -22.94
N ILE A 91 4.67 -12.59 -22.80
CA ILE A 91 4.61 -13.57 -23.88
C ILE A 91 3.16 -13.72 -24.34
N LEU A 92 2.95 -13.85 -25.65
CA LEU A 92 1.65 -14.25 -26.21
C LEU A 92 1.35 -15.69 -25.79
N GLY A 93 0.38 -15.86 -24.89
CA GLY A 93 0.02 -17.15 -24.29
C GLY A 93 -0.53 -18.12 -25.33
N GLU A 94 -0.13 -19.39 -25.23
CA GLU A 94 -0.81 -20.47 -25.95
C GLU A 94 -2.15 -20.75 -25.28
N SER A 95 -3.21 -20.91 -26.07
CA SER A 95 -4.47 -21.41 -25.56
C SER A 95 -4.31 -22.88 -25.19
N ASP A 96 -4.47 -23.23 -23.91
CA ASP A 96 -4.51 -24.63 -23.44
C ASP A 96 -5.61 -25.43 -24.14
N HIS A 97 -6.64 -24.75 -24.63
CA HIS A 97 -7.56 -25.31 -25.59
C HIS A 97 -6.90 -25.32 -26.97
N GLN A 98 -6.24 -26.43 -27.31
CA GLN A 98 -5.90 -26.72 -28.71
C GLN A 98 -7.19 -26.59 -29.54
N PRO A 99 -7.29 -25.61 -30.45
CA PRO A 99 -8.46 -25.52 -31.31
C PRO A 99 -8.55 -26.81 -32.12
N LYS A 100 -9.71 -27.48 -32.04
CA LYS A 100 -9.99 -28.72 -32.79
C LYS A 100 -9.89 -28.53 -34.32
N SER A 101 -9.68 -27.30 -34.79
CA SER A 101 -9.40 -26.90 -36.17
C SER A 101 -8.22 -25.90 -36.18
N THR A 102 -7.01 -26.39 -36.41
CA THR A 102 -5.75 -25.61 -36.41
C THR A 102 -5.56 -24.72 -37.64
N THR A 103 -6.48 -24.74 -38.62
CA THR A 103 -6.24 -24.14 -39.94
C THR A 103 -6.66 -22.68 -40.08
N SER A 104 -7.33 -22.08 -39.09
CA SER A 104 -7.88 -20.72 -39.20
C SER A 104 -7.24 -19.67 -38.28
N ASP A 105 -6.43 -20.06 -37.30
CA ASP A 105 -5.80 -19.10 -36.39
C ASP A 105 -4.54 -18.48 -37.04
N PRO A 106 -4.57 -17.18 -37.40
CA PRO A 106 -3.42 -16.51 -38.00
C PRO A 106 -2.20 -16.46 -37.08
N PHE A 107 -2.38 -16.49 -35.75
CA PHE A 107 -1.26 -16.49 -34.80
C PHE A 107 -0.52 -17.84 -34.83
N HIS A 108 -1.27 -18.94 -34.89
CA HIS A 108 -0.70 -20.28 -35.02
C HIS A 108 0.01 -20.46 -36.37
N LEU A 109 -0.65 -20.07 -37.47
CA LEU A 109 -0.11 -20.20 -38.83
C LEU A 109 1.21 -19.43 -39.04
N LEU A 110 1.38 -18.32 -38.33
CA LEU A 110 2.58 -17.48 -38.41
C LEU A 110 3.57 -17.73 -37.25
N HIS A 111 3.35 -18.80 -36.47
CA HIS A 111 4.18 -19.18 -35.33
C HIS A 111 4.43 -18.02 -34.35
N LEU A 112 3.38 -17.28 -33.98
CA LEU A 112 3.48 -16.10 -33.11
C LEU A 112 3.38 -16.40 -31.62
N TYR A 113 2.79 -17.55 -31.25
CA TYR A 113 2.73 -17.99 -29.86
C TYR A 113 4.12 -18.18 -29.24
N GLY A 114 4.21 -17.99 -27.92
CA GLY A 114 5.48 -18.09 -27.19
C GLY A 114 6.45 -16.93 -27.43
N LYS A 115 6.10 -15.96 -28.29
CA LYS A 115 6.90 -14.76 -28.52
C LYS A 115 6.54 -13.65 -27.55
N SER A 116 7.55 -12.92 -27.09
CA SER A 116 7.34 -11.72 -26.28
C SER A 116 6.77 -10.56 -27.11
N ALA A 117 6.13 -9.60 -26.45
CA ALA A 117 5.67 -8.36 -27.10
C ALA A 117 6.81 -7.68 -27.89
N ARG A 118 8.03 -7.69 -27.36
CA ARG A 118 9.23 -7.18 -28.07
C ARG A 118 9.53 -7.95 -29.36
N GLN A 119 9.56 -9.28 -29.31
CA GLN A 119 9.80 -10.11 -30.50
C GLN A 119 8.70 -9.91 -31.55
N LEU A 120 7.44 -9.77 -31.11
CA LEU A 120 6.31 -9.48 -31.99
C LEU A 120 6.42 -8.08 -32.63
N ALA A 121 6.85 -7.07 -31.87
CA ALA A 121 7.12 -5.73 -32.41
C ALA A 121 8.22 -5.75 -33.48
N GLU A 122 9.29 -6.53 -33.30
CA GLU A 122 10.33 -6.71 -34.32
C GLU A 122 9.78 -7.35 -35.60
N LEU A 123 8.95 -8.39 -35.47
CA LEU A 123 8.27 -9.05 -36.60
C LEU A 123 7.34 -8.09 -37.36
N SER A 124 6.73 -7.13 -36.66
CA SER A 124 5.87 -6.11 -37.27
C SER A 124 6.61 -5.08 -38.13
N ARG A 125 7.94 -4.95 -37.94
CA ARG A 125 8.80 -3.95 -38.61
C ARG A 125 8.36 -2.48 -38.43
N LYS A 126 7.58 -2.18 -37.38
CA LYS A 126 7.16 -0.81 -37.06
C LYS A 126 8.26 -0.11 -36.27
N LYS A 127 9.08 0.68 -36.97
CA LYS A 127 10.27 1.35 -36.39
C LYS A 127 9.93 2.18 -35.14
N ASP A 128 8.82 2.91 -35.16
CA ASP A 128 8.42 3.79 -34.05
C ASP A 128 8.10 3.00 -32.77
N LEU A 129 7.45 1.85 -32.91
CA LEU A 129 7.16 0.95 -31.77
C LEU A 129 8.44 0.34 -31.22
N ILE A 130 9.33 -0.15 -32.09
CA ILE A 130 10.62 -0.71 -31.70
C ILE A 130 11.47 0.34 -30.99
N GLN A 131 11.47 1.56 -31.50
CA GLN A 131 12.19 2.69 -30.91
C GLN A 131 11.63 3.04 -29.53
N ALA A 132 10.31 3.12 -29.37
CA ALA A 132 9.68 3.32 -28.07
C ALA A 132 10.06 2.20 -27.07
N MET A 133 10.07 0.93 -27.48
CA MET A 133 10.46 -0.18 -26.60
C MET A 133 11.94 -0.12 -26.16
N LYS A 134 12.83 0.43 -27.00
CA LYS A 134 14.25 0.64 -26.67
C LYS A 134 14.44 1.79 -25.70
N GLU A 135 13.73 2.91 -25.91
CA GLU A 135 13.78 4.07 -25.02
C GLU A 135 13.32 3.74 -23.60
N PHE A 136 12.49 2.71 -23.45
CA PHE A 136 11.95 2.23 -22.18
C PHE A 136 12.59 0.91 -21.72
N GLU A 137 13.77 0.54 -22.24
CA GLU A 137 14.45 -0.70 -21.86
C GLU A 137 15.10 -0.60 -20.47
N ASN A 138 15.76 0.53 -20.18
CA ASN A 138 16.37 0.77 -18.87
C ASN A 138 15.31 1.08 -17.81
N LYS A 139 15.43 0.48 -16.62
CA LYS A 139 14.58 0.74 -15.44
C LYS A 139 14.57 2.22 -15.06
N GLU A 140 15.70 2.91 -15.16
CA GLU A 140 15.81 4.35 -14.87
C GLU A 140 15.02 5.18 -15.89
N ASP A 141 15.08 4.82 -17.17
CA ASP A 141 14.31 5.47 -18.22
C ASP A 141 12.81 5.22 -18.08
N LYS A 142 12.40 4.00 -17.70
CA LYS A 142 11.00 3.72 -17.33
C LYS A 142 10.52 4.62 -16.21
N ILE A 143 11.38 4.91 -15.23
CA ILE A 143 11.03 5.77 -14.09
C ILE A 143 11.01 7.25 -14.50
N ALA A 144 11.98 7.70 -15.30
CA ALA A 144 12.16 9.10 -15.66
C ALA A 144 11.23 9.57 -16.79
N LYS A 145 10.92 8.69 -17.75
CA LYS A 145 10.24 9.01 -19.01
C LYS A 145 8.83 8.46 -19.10
N ALA A 146 8.40 7.59 -18.17
CA ALA A 146 7.04 7.05 -18.19
C ALA A 146 6.01 8.16 -18.22
N TYR A 147 5.08 8.02 -19.15
CA TYR A 147 3.92 8.88 -19.25
C TYR A 147 3.09 8.68 -18.00
N CYS A 148 2.61 9.78 -17.47
CA CYS A 148 1.71 9.69 -16.35
C CYS A 148 0.43 8.98 -16.78
N ARG A 149 -0.06 8.09 -15.91
CA ARG A 149 -1.36 7.45 -16.06
C ARG A 149 -2.53 8.42 -15.82
N CYS A 150 -2.27 9.73 -15.68
CA CYS A 150 -3.25 10.83 -15.59
C CYS A 150 -4.00 11.07 -16.92
N GLY A 151 -3.59 10.44 -18.02
CA GLY A 151 -4.16 10.68 -19.36
C GLY A 151 -3.58 11.90 -20.09
N SER A 152 -2.67 12.67 -19.48
CA SER A 152 -2.14 13.91 -20.07
C SER A 152 -1.12 13.73 -21.20
N ARG A 153 -0.74 12.49 -21.57
CA ARG A 153 0.37 12.15 -22.49
C ARG A 153 1.73 12.79 -22.12
N LEU A 154 1.85 13.40 -20.95
CA LEU A 154 3.10 14.00 -20.50
C LEU A 154 3.92 12.98 -19.71
N PRO A 155 5.27 13.00 -19.83
CA PRO A 155 6.15 12.36 -18.86
C PRO A 155 5.71 12.73 -17.44
N TRP A 156 5.78 11.79 -16.51
CA TRP A 156 5.23 11.98 -15.15
C TRP A 156 5.73 13.26 -14.47
N LYS A 157 7.03 13.56 -14.61
CA LYS A 157 7.66 14.79 -14.13
C LYS A 157 6.96 16.04 -14.68
N GLN A 158 6.53 16.02 -15.94
CA GLN A 158 5.83 17.14 -16.58
C GLN A 158 4.31 17.17 -16.29
N CYS A 159 3.63 16.04 -16.04
CA CYS A 159 2.19 16.03 -15.65
C CYS A 159 2.00 16.61 -14.24
N HIS A 160 2.96 16.41 -13.32
CA HIS A 160 2.75 16.66 -11.89
C HIS A 160 3.76 17.61 -11.24
N GLU A 161 4.81 18.05 -11.93
CA GLU A 161 5.89 18.82 -11.32
C GLU A 161 6.35 19.96 -12.25
N GLY A 162 5.77 21.15 -12.08
CA GLY A 162 6.43 22.37 -12.52
C GLY A 162 7.65 22.61 -11.63
N ASP A 163 8.87 22.51 -12.19
CA ASP A 163 10.22 22.88 -11.68
C ASP A 163 10.61 22.64 -10.21
N LYS A 164 9.76 22.03 -9.37
CA LYS A 164 10.06 21.78 -7.97
C LYS A 164 10.78 20.45 -7.82
N GLU A 165 11.93 20.47 -7.15
CA GLU A 165 12.68 19.27 -6.77
C GLU A 165 11.79 18.32 -5.95
N VAL A 166 11.76 17.06 -6.38
CA VAL A 166 10.83 16.05 -5.91
C VAL A 166 11.32 15.44 -4.60
N GLN A 167 10.51 15.57 -3.54
CA GLN A 167 10.61 14.75 -2.33
C GLN A 167 9.46 13.74 -2.19
N ALA A 168 8.68 13.49 -3.26
CA ALA A 168 7.52 12.60 -3.17
C ALA A 168 7.93 11.11 -3.08
N PRO A 169 7.38 10.34 -2.13
CA PRO A 169 7.71 8.92 -1.96
C PRO A 169 7.17 8.04 -3.09
N ILE A 170 7.94 7.00 -3.43
CA ILE A 170 7.54 5.90 -4.31
C ILE A 170 6.78 4.87 -3.46
N TYR A 171 5.65 4.37 -3.92
CA TYR A 171 4.85 3.39 -3.18
C TYR A 171 5.15 1.99 -3.72
N MET A 172 5.46 1.03 -2.84
CA MET A 172 5.84 -0.34 -3.20
C MET A 172 4.85 -1.35 -2.59
N ASP A 173 4.57 -2.41 -3.34
CA ASP A 173 4.04 -3.66 -2.77
C ASP A 173 5.17 -4.69 -2.66
N SER A 174 5.22 -5.37 -1.52
CA SER A 174 6.11 -6.48 -1.22
C SER A 174 5.24 -7.70 -1.04
N LYS A 175 5.03 -8.47 -2.11
CA LYS A 175 4.63 -9.87 -1.94
C LYS A 175 5.81 -10.66 -1.36
N ASP A 176 5.52 -11.62 -0.49
CA ASP A 176 6.50 -12.57 0.08
C ASP A 176 7.21 -13.43 -0.99
N ASP A 177 6.74 -13.40 -2.24
CA ASP A 177 7.30 -14.13 -3.39
C ASP A 177 8.42 -13.39 -4.14
N GLY A 178 8.77 -12.16 -3.72
CA GLY A 178 9.85 -11.38 -4.33
C GLY A 178 9.46 -10.63 -5.62
N THR A 179 8.19 -10.61 -6.01
CA THR A 179 7.72 -9.81 -7.15
C THR A 179 7.25 -8.42 -6.70
N SER A 180 8.19 -7.48 -6.56
CA SER A 180 7.85 -6.07 -6.33
C SER A 180 7.36 -5.42 -7.62
N VAL A 181 6.13 -4.89 -7.61
CA VAL A 181 5.59 -4.10 -8.73
C VAL A 181 5.64 -2.62 -8.35
N TYR A 182 6.20 -1.80 -9.23
CA TYR A 182 6.35 -0.36 -9.03
C TYR A 182 5.22 0.39 -9.75
N PHE A 183 4.45 1.19 -9.02
CA PHE A 183 3.38 2.02 -9.60
C PHE A 183 3.63 3.51 -9.32
N ARG A 184 3.38 4.36 -10.33
CA ARG A 184 3.16 5.81 -10.17
C ARG A 184 1.71 6.10 -10.54
N TYR A 185 0.91 6.58 -9.59
CA TYR A 185 -0.54 6.77 -9.78
C TYR A 185 -0.91 8.10 -10.42
N SER A 186 -2.06 8.08 -11.09
CA SER A 186 -2.82 9.22 -11.60
C SER A 186 -3.60 9.90 -10.47
N PRO A 187 -3.43 11.21 -10.25
CA PRO A 187 -4.23 11.95 -9.29
C PRO A 187 -5.62 12.35 -9.82
N LEU A 188 -6.04 11.86 -10.99
CA LEU A 188 -7.34 12.18 -11.61
C LEU A 188 -8.38 11.06 -11.49
N ALA A 189 -8.07 9.94 -10.83
CA ALA A 189 -9.07 8.90 -10.57
C ALA A 189 -10.25 9.51 -9.77
N SER A 190 -11.49 9.22 -10.18
CA SER A 190 -12.69 9.72 -9.49
C SER A 190 -12.80 9.13 -8.08
N CYS A 191 -13.01 9.95 -7.07
CA CYS A 191 -13.16 9.48 -5.69
C CYS A 191 -14.46 8.70 -5.48
N VAL A 192 -14.37 7.49 -4.90
CA VAL A 192 -15.56 6.67 -4.52
C VAL A 192 -16.46 7.42 -3.51
N CYS A 193 -15.90 8.38 -2.78
CA CYS A 193 -16.59 9.20 -1.80
C CYS A 193 -17.62 10.20 -2.38
N LYS A 194 -17.73 10.31 -3.72
CA LYS A 194 -18.68 11.19 -4.44
C LYS A 194 -18.62 12.69 -4.08
N ARG A 195 -17.54 13.19 -3.46
CA ARG A 195 -17.40 14.60 -3.07
C ARG A 195 -17.00 15.56 -4.21
N GLY A 196 -17.04 15.11 -5.47
CA GLY A 196 -16.70 15.94 -6.62
C GLY A 196 -15.20 16.24 -6.80
N GLU A 197 -14.34 15.77 -5.90
CA GLU A 197 -12.89 15.91 -6.00
C GLU A 197 -12.22 14.62 -6.48
N THR A 198 -11.01 14.75 -7.03
CA THR A 198 -10.22 13.60 -7.46
C THR A 198 -9.74 12.79 -6.24
N TYR A 199 -9.69 11.47 -6.39
CA TYR A 199 -9.45 10.46 -5.34
C TYR A 199 -8.19 10.73 -4.52
N PHE A 200 -7.16 11.28 -5.17
CA PHE A 200 -5.88 11.60 -4.55
C PHE A 200 -6.00 12.71 -3.50
N ASN A 201 -6.86 13.70 -3.74
CA ASN A 201 -7.06 14.83 -2.82
C ASN A 201 -8.03 14.50 -1.68
N CYS A 202 -9.07 13.69 -1.94
CA CYS A 202 -10.13 13.51 -0.95
C CYS A 202 -9.95 12.33 0.01
N CYS A 203 -9.49 11.17 -0.47
CA CYS A 203 -9.51 9.96 0.34
C CYS A 203 -8.18 9.24 0.44
N TRP A 204 -7.22 9.48 -0.44
CA TRP A 204 -5.96 8.73 -0.40
C TRP A 204 -5.08 9.11 0.80
N PHE A 205 -4.87 10.41 1.06
CA PHE A 205 -4.10 10.87 2.23
C PHE A 205 -4.85 10.72 3.56
N SER A 206 -6.17 10.59 3.51
CA SER A 206 -7.02 10.45 4.70
C SER A 206 -7.39 8.99 5.00
N SER A 207 -7.15 8.06 4.05
CA SER A 207 -7.41 6.63 4.25
C SER A 207 -6.25 5.98 5.01
N PRO A 208 -6.52 5.32 6.16
CA PRO A 208 -5.48 4.63 6.92
C PRO A 208 -4.93 3.38 6.19
N GLU A 209 -5.67 2.86 5.19
CA GLU A 209 -5.25 1.75 4.33
C GLU A 209 -5.68 2.05 2.89
N PRO A 210 -4.88 2.77 2.09
CA PRO A 210 -5.21 2.96 0.69
C PRO A 210 -5.17 1.60 0.00
N ARG A 211 -6.33 1.15 -0.53
CA ARG A 211 -6.44 -0.10 -1.27
C ARG A 211 -6.41 0.18 -2.76
N TYR A 212 -5.57 -0.56 -3.47
CA TYR A 212 -5.47 -0.61 -4.92
C TYR A 212 -6.15 -1.87 -5.45
N LYS A 213 -6.59 -1.91 -6.70
CA LYS A 213 -7.11 -3.14 -7.32
C LYS A 213 -6.01 -3.76 -8.17
N ASN A 214 -5.50 -4.91 -7.76
CA ASN A 214 -4.47 -5.70 -8.43
C ASN A 214 -4.80 -5.91 -9.91
N ASP A 215 -3.87 -5.52 -10.75
CA ASP A 215 -3.97 -5.58 -12.20
C ASP A 215 -4.05 -6.99 -12.78
N ALA A 216 -3.41 -7.95 -12.14
CA ALA A 216 -3.32 -9.32 -12.65
C ALA A 216 -4.56 -10.16 -12.33
N ASN A 217 -5.26 -9.89 -11.22
CA ASN A 217 -6.35 -10.73 -10.72
C ASN A 217 -7.60 -9.97 -10.21
N GLY A 218 -7.59 -8.64 -10.27
CA GLY A 218 -8.71 -7.80 -9.82
C GLY A 218 -8.93 -7.75 -8.30
N GLY A 219 -8.10 -8.39 -7.49
CA GLY A 219 -8.19 -8.37 -6.02
C GLY A 219 -7.71 -7.05 -5.41
N LEU A 220 -8.25 -6.63 -4.27
CA LEU A 220 -7.81 -5.38 -3.62
C LEU A 220 -6.49 -5.60 -2.85
N LEU A 221 -5.43 -4.85 -3.18
CA LEU A 221 -4.14 -4.79 -2.49
C LEU A 221 -4.09 -3.62 -1.53
N GLY A 222 -3.58 -3.82 -0.31
CA GLY A 222 -3.20 -2.70 0.55
C GLY A 222 -1.91 -2.07 0.03
N VAL A 223 -1.89 -0.77 -0.24
CA VAL A 223 -0.68 -0.04 -0.63
C VAL A 223 -0.06 0.59 0.61
N LYS A 224 1.24 0.39 0.81
CA LYS A 224 1.99 1.12 1.85
C LYS A 224 2.98 2.08 1.19
N ALA A 225 3.13 3.26 1.78
CA ALA A 225 4.24 4.15 1.44
C ALA A 225 5.55 3.49 1.87
N VAL A 226 6.49 3.31 0.95
CA VAL A 226 7.80 2.75 1.30
C VAL A 226 8.88 3.73 0.87
N TYR A 227 9.58 4.30 1.84
CA TYR A 227 10.80 5.06 1.59
C TYR A 227 11.90 4.07 1.17
N HIS A 228 12.63 4.40 0.11
CA HIS A 228 13.49 3.47 -0.62
C HIS A 228 14.65 2.97 0.27
N GLU A 229 14.65 1.69 0.64
CA GLU A 229 15.85 0.91 1.03
C GLU A 229 15.63 -0.59 0.77
N ALA A 230 16.65 -1.26 0.21
CA ALA A 230 16.52 -2.48 -0.58
C ALA A 230 16.44 -3.81 0.20
N THR A 231 15.45 -4.62 -0.19
CA THR A 231 15.30 -6.11 -0.28
C THR A 231 15.99 -7.09 0.69
N LEU A 232 15.20 -8.02 1.24
CA LEU A 232 15.57 -9.29 1.90
C LEU A 232 14.74 -10.48 1.35
N PRO A 233 15.29 -11.71 1.40
CA PRO A 233 14.51 -12.94 1.51
C PRO A 233 14.84 -13.75 2.79
N THR A 234 13.80 -14.38 3.38
CA THR A 234 13.72 -15.69 4.11
C THR A 234 12.94 -15.65 5.46
N LEU A 235 11.72 -16.25 5.47
CA LEU A 235 10.83 -16.41 6.64
C LEU A 235 10.54 -17.84 7.18
N PRO A 236 11.06 -19.02 6.73
CA PRO A 236 10.53 -20.29 7.26
C PRO A 236 11.13 -20.81 8.59
N ARG A 237 11.36 -19.98 9.63
CA ARG A 237 11.90 -20.49 10.93
C ARG A 237 11.24 -20.02 12.24
N MET A 238 10.19 -19.20 12.25
CA MET A 238 9.61 -18.68 13.50
C MET A 238 8.32 -19.36 14.01
N ILE A 239 7.74 -20.33 13.30
CA ILE A 239 6.39 -20.84 13.63
C ILE A 239 6.34 -21.81 14.84
N ASN A 240 7.45 -22.32 15.36
CA ASN A 240 7.43 -23.41 16.37
C ASN A 240 7.69 -23.03 17.85
N ARG A 241 7.44 -21.78 18.30
CA ARG A 241 7.74 -21.38 19.70
C ARG A 241 6.74 -20.50 20.46
N MET A 242 5.45 -20.44 20.08
CA MET A 242 4.46 -19.60 20.79
C MET A 242 3.41 -20.38 21.59
N HIS A 243 3.86 -21.24 22.50
CA HIS A 243 3.12 -21.54 23.74
C HIS A 243 4.04 -21.12 24.89
N ILE A 244 3.50 -20.32 25.82
CA ILE A 244 4.17 -19.56 26.91
C ILE A 244 4.35 -18.08 26.53
N ILE A 245 3.52 -17.23 27.15
CA ILE A 245 3.58 -15.77 27.16
C ILE A 245 4.79 -15.34 28.02
N PRO A 246 5.84 -14.68 27.47
CA PRO A 246 6.86 -14.07 28.30
C PRO A 246 6.69 -12.55 28.35
N LYS A 247 6.92 -12.02 29.55
CA LYS A 247 6.97 -10.62 30.04
C LYS A 247 7.85 -9.62 29.25
N GLU A 248 8.24 -9.88 28.00
CA GLU A 248 9.40 -9.21 27.38
C GLU A 248 9.16 -8.41 26.09
N PHE A 249 7.91 -8.08 25.73
CA PHE A 249 7.67 -7.31 24.51
C PHE A 249 7.08 -5.93 24.80
N GLY A 250 7.95 -4.91 24.86
CA GLY A 250 7.58 -3.52 24.60
C GLY A 250 7.36 -3.28 23.11
N LEU A 251 6.50 -4.10 22.48
CA LEU A 251 6.21 -4.00 21.06
C LEU A 251 5.21 -2.88 20.78
N ARG A 252 5.55 -2.09 19.77
CA ARG A 252 4.71 -1.18 18.99
C ARG A 252 3.33 -1.82 18.72
N VAL A 253 2.27 -1.37 19.41
CA VAL A 253 0.90 -1.88 19.21
C VAL A 253 0.25 -1.29 17.95
N GLU A 254 0.87 -0.32 17.30
CA GLU A 254 0.31 0.24 16.07
C GLU A 254 0.60 -0.66 14.85
N HIS A 255 -0.44 -1.41 14.50
CA HIS A 255 -0.74 -2.04 13.21
C HIS A 255 0.16 -3.14 12.63
N SER A 256 1.43 -3.29 13.05
CA SER A 256 2.35 -4.13 12.26
C SER A 256 2.52 -5.59 12.70
N LEU A 257 1.90 -5.99 13.82
CA LEU A 257 1.82 -7.38 14.26
C LEU A 257 0.43 -7.61 14.86
N LEU A 258 -0.61 -7.48 14.03
CA LEU A 258 -1.86 -8.17 14.34
C LEU A 258 -1.48 -9.64 14.51
N LEU A 259 -1.48 -10.12 15.76
CA LEU A 259 -1.24 -11.51 16.09
C LEU A 259 -2.05 -12.39 15.13
N PRO A 260 -1.57 -13.59 14.74
CA PRO A 260 -2.25 -14.44 13.76
C PRO A 260 -3.76 -14.63 14.00
N GLN A 261 -4.20 -14.54 15.26
CA GLN A 261 -5.62 -14.55 15.64
C GLN A 261 -6.49 -13.41 15.06
N PHE A 262 -5.91 -12.30 14.63
CA PHE A 262 -6.64 -11.15 14.05
C PHE A 262 -6.65 -11.18 12.51
N ALA A 263 -5.97 -12.14 11.88
CA ALA A 263 -5.91 -12.24 10.42
C ALA A 263 -7.32 -12.44 9.84
N GLY A 264 -7.75 -11.54 8.96
CA GLY A 264 -9.07 -11.59 8.32
C GLY A 264 -10.21 -10.95 9.13
N MET A 265 -9.94 -10.43 10.34
CA MET A 265 -10.92 -9.67 11.11
C MET A 265 -11.03 -8.23 10.60
N THR A 266 -12.25 -7.70 10.56
CA THR A 266 -12.51 -6.26 10.34
C THR A 266 -12.09 -5.44 11.56
N SER A 267 -11.82 -4.14 11.39
CA SER A 267 -11.49 -3.26 12.52
C SER A 267 -12.58 -3.25 13.60
N ALA A 268 -13.85 -3.38 13.22
CA ALA A 268 -14.96 -3.49 14.16
C ALA A 268 -14.89 -4.79 15.00
N GLN A 269 -14.61 -5.93 14.36
CA GLN A 269 -14.44 -7.21 15.05
C GLN A 269 -13.22 -7.19 15.98
N ILE A 270 -12.13 -6.54 15.57
CA ILE A 270 -10.94 -6.39 16.43
C ILE A 270 -11.29 -5.55 17.66
N ARG A 271 -11.99 -4.42 17.48
CA ARG A 271 -12.45 -3.58 18.61
C ARG A 271 -13.38 -4.33 19.56
N GLU A 272 -14.35 -5.06 19.02
CA GLU A 272 -15.29 -5.85 19.82
C GLU A 272 -14.56 -6.93 20.65
N MET A 273 -13.62 -7.65 20.02
CA MET A 273 -12.82 -8.66 20.72
C MET A 273 -11.92 -8.03 21.78
N THR A 274 -11.25 -6.91 21.47
CA THR A 274 -10.43 -6.16 22.42
C THR A 274 -11.26 -5.66 23.61
N ALA A 275 -12.44 -5.08 23.36
CA ALA A 275 -13.35 -4.65 24.42
C ALA A 275 -13.77 -5.83 25.31
N LYS A 276 -14.06 -6.99 24.70
CA LYS A 276 -14.36 -8.22 25.43
C LYS A 276 -13.18 -8.70 26.29
N ASP A 277 -11.96 -8.66 25.79
CA ASP A 277 -10.76 -9.05 26.54
C ASP A 277 -10.51 -8.10 27.72
N ILE A 278 -10.72 -6.79 27.54
CA ILE A 278 -10.61 -5.79 28.61
C ILE A 278 -11.64 -6.05 29.71
N ARG A 279 -12.88 -6.37 29.34
CA ARG A 279 -13.93 -6.75 30.30
C ARG A 279 -13.58 -8.01 31.09
N LEU A 280 -13.00 -9.00 30.42
CA LEU A 280 -12.69 -10.29 31.02
C LEU A 280 -11.45 -10.23 31.92
N MET A 281 -10.39 -9.57 31.45
CA MET A 281 -9.07 -9.55 32.09
C MET A 281 -8.87 -8.33 33.00
N GLY A 282 -9.73 -7.31 32.88
CA GLY A 282 -9.57 -6.02 33.53
C GLY A 282 -8.44 -5.18 32.92
N SER A 283 -8.43 -3.89 33.26
CA SER A 283 -7.42 -2.92 32.83
C SER A 283 -6.04 -3.17 33.44
N SER A 284 -5.95 -3.96 34.53
CA SER A 284 -4.69 -4.38 35.14
C SER A 284 -3.82 -5.20 34.19
N SER A 285 -4.42 -6.04 33.34
CA SER A 285 -3.68 -6.81 32.33
C SER A 285 -2.97 -5.91 31.31
N LEU A 286 -3.57 -4.78 30.95
CA LEU A 286 -2.95 -3.76 30.10
C LEU A 286 -1.85 -2.99 30.85
N ALA A 287 -2.05 -2.77 32.15
CA ALA A 287 -1.11 -2.05 33.00
C ALA A 287 0.21 -2.80 33.20
N ASP A 288 0.18 -4.14 33.24
CA ASP A 288 1.38 -4.98 33.37
C ASP A 288 2.39 -4.78 32.23
N HIS A 289 1.90 -4.33 31.07
CA HIS A 289 2.72 -4.01 29.90
C HIS A 289 2.97 -2.50 29.73
N ALA A 290 2.25 -1.68 30.49
CA ALA A 290 2.43 -0.24 30.46
C ALA A 290 3.63 0.18 31.32
N ASN A 291 4.15 1.39 31.07
CA ASN A 291 5.03 2.05 32.02
C ASN A 291 4.32 2.12 33.39
N PRO A 292 5.02 1.90 34.52
CA PRO A 292 4.44 1.96 35.87
C PRO A 292 3.71 3.27 36.22
N LYS A 293 3.88 4.31 35.41
CA LYS A 293 3.21 5.61 35.57
C LYS A 293 1.99 5.82 34.68
N SER A 294 1.66 4.87 33.81
CA SER A 294 0.41 4.93 33.07
C SER A 294 -0.75 4.88 34.04
N LYS A 295 -1.77 5.70 33.82
CA LYS A 295 -3.00 5.63 34.60
C LYS A 295 -3.91 4.51 34.12
N ILE A 296 -3.56 3.81 33.03
CA ILE A 296 -4.42 2.78 32.43
C ILE A 296 -4.86 1.70 33.43
N GLY A 297 -3.98 1.29 34.36
CA GLY A 297 -4.32 0.33 35.41
C GLY A 297 -5.25 0.87 36.50
N THR A 298 -5.45 2.18 36.56
CA THR A 298 -6.38 2.84 37.49
C THR A 298 -7.73 3.15 36.84
N TRP A 299 -7.84 2.96 35.53
CA TRP A 299 -9.06 3.18 34.77
C TRP A 299 -10.04 2.03 34.97
N ALA A 300 -11.32 2.39 35.10
CA ALA A 300 -12.40 1.44 35.23
C ALA A 300 -12.53 0.67 33.89
N PRO A 301 -12.45 -0.68 33.90
CA PRO A 301 -12.43 -1.47 32.66
C PRO A 301 -13.64 -1.21 31.75
N ASP A 302 -14.82 -0.97 32.37
CA ASP A 302 -16.11 -0.71 31.74
C ASP A 302 -16.23 0.70 31.12
N VAL A 303 -15.37 1.64 31.52
CA VAL A 303 -15.25 2.95 30.89
C VAL A 303 -14.28 2.87 29.73
N TYR A 304 -13.14 2.19 29.92
CA TYR A 304 -12.11 2.07 28.89
C TYR A 304 -12.59 1.28 27.68
N ASP A 305 -13.21 0.12 27.87
CA ASP A 305 -13.79 -0.67 26.77
C ASP A 305 -14.91 0.08 26.05
N GLY A 306 -15.74 0.82 26.78
CA GLY A 306 -16.80 1.66 26.25
C GLY A 306 -16.25 2.77 25.36
N CYS A 307 -15.13 3.40 25.75
CA CYS A 307 -14.45 4.34 24.86
C CYS A 307 -13.94 3.65 23.60
N ILE A 308 -13.28 2.49 23.72
CA ILE A 308 -12.73 1.74 22.57
C ILE A 308 -13.81 1.38 21.55
N GLU A 309 -15.00 0.96 22.00
CA GLU A 309 -16.14 0.62 21.11
C GLU A 309 -16.63 1.80 20.27
N ARG A 310 -16.43 3.04 20.76
CA ARG A 310 -16.87 4.29 20.11
C ARG A 310 -15.81 4.93 19.21
N LEU A 311 -14.59 4.38 19.17
CA LEU A 311 -13.54 4.87 18.28
C LEU A 311 -13.68 4.27 16.87
N ASP A 312 -13.65 5.12 15.85
CA ASP A 312 -13.71 4.69 14.45
C ASP A 312 -12.47 3.87 14.04
N LYS A 313 -11.31 4.23 14.59
CA LYS A 313 -10.02 3.59 14.35
C LYS A 313 -9.62 2.75 15.55
N LEU A 314 -8.99 1.60 15.31
CA LEU A 314 -8.40 0.80 16.37
C LEU A 314 -7.24 1.60 16.96
N PHE A 315 -7.46 2.17 18.14
CA PHE A 315 -6.47 2.96 18.86
C PHE A 315 -6.62 2.69 20.35
N TRP A 316 -5.49 2.41 21.01
CA TRP A 316 -5.45 2.01 22.40
C TRP A 316 -4.81 3.15 23.16
N TRP A 317 -5.61 3.92 23.90
CA TRP A 317 -5.07 5.07 24.61
C TRP A 317 -4.10 4.63 25.70
N SER A 318 -2.94 5.29 25.73
CA SER A 318 -1.94 5.16 26.79
C SER A 318 -1.41 6.55 27.10
N ASP A 319 -1.26 6.86 28.39
CA ASP A 319 -0.63 8.13 28.82
C ASP A 319 0.87 8.19 28.49
N ILE A 320 1.42 7.11 27.93
CA ILE A 320 2.80 6.98 27.48
C ILE A 320 2.82 7.08 25.96
N HIS A 321 2.72 8.29 25.45
CA HIS A 321 2.60 8.55 24.02
C HIS A 321 3.84 9.23 23.44
N TRP A 322 5.03 9.03 24.05
CA TRP A 322 6.28 9.70 23.67
C TRP A 322 6.63 9.58 22.17
N GLU A 323 6.25 8.46 21.54
CA GLU A 323 6.49 8.16 20.13
C GLU A 323 5.54 8.83 19.15
N VAL A 324 4.30 9.11 19.58
CA VAL A 324 3.26 9.73 18.74
C VAL A 324 3.68 11.16 18.41
N ASN A 325 3.52 11.60 17.17
CA ASN A 325 3.82 12.99 16.80
C ASN A 325 2.79 13.94 17.43
N GLU A 326 3.13 15.22 17.57
CA GLU A 326 2.29 16.22 18.26
C GLU A 326 0.89 16.35 17.65
N GLY A 327 0.78 16.50 16.32
CA GLY A 327 -0.51 16.67 15.66
C GLY A 327 -1.42 15.43 15.80
N GLU A 328 -0.85 14.24 15.62
CA GLU A 328 -1.58 13.00 15.83
C GLU A 328 -1.99 12.82 17.29
N LEU A 329 -1.11 13.13 18.24
CA LEU A 329 -1.41 13.04 19.67
C LEU A 329 -2.61 13.92 20.05
N LEU A 330 -2.64 15.17 19.58
CA LEU A 330 -3.76 16.08 19.84
C LEU A 330 -5.07 15.53 19.28
N ASN A 331 -5.06 15.01 18.05
CA ASN A 331 -6.23 14.37 17.45
C ASN A 331 -6.68 13.15 18.26
N ARG A 332 -5.76 12.30 18.74
CA ARG A 332 -6.11 11.11 19.54
C ARG A 332 -6.68 11.48 20.91
N VAL A 333 -6.20 12.57 21.53
CA VAL A 333 -6.76 13.09 22.79
C VAL A 333 -8.20 13.55 22.56
N GLU A 334 -8.46 14.25 21.47
CA GLU A 334 -9.80 14.72 21.10
C GLU A 334 -10.74 13.53 20.81
N GLU A 335 -10.31 12.59 19.96
CA GLU A 335 -11.06 11.35 19.65
C GLU A 335 -11.42 10.57 20.94
N TRP A 336 -10.44 10.36 21.83
CA TRP A 336 -10.65 9.66 23.09
C TRP A 336 -11.63 10.38 24.02
N ASN A 337 -11.43 11.68 24.23
CA ASN A 337 -12.27 12.46 25.13
C ASN A 337 -13.70 12.63 24.59
N GLY A 338 -13.87 12.67 23.26
CA GLY A 338 -15.17 12.59 22.60
C GLY A 338 -15.86 11.26 22.86
N ALA A 339 -15.15 10.14 22.67
CA ALA A 339 -15.67 8.80 22.97
C ALA A 339 -16.05 8.64 24.46
N LEU A 340 -15.26 9.22 25.37
CA LEU A 340 -15.54 9.22 26.81
C LEU A 340 -16.79 10.04 27.17
N ALA A 341 -16.99 11.19 26.54
CA ALA A 341 -18.20 11.99 26.72
C ALA A 341 -19.44 11.22 26.26
N GLN A 342 -19.38 10.64 25.05
CA GLN A 342 -20.46 9.81 24.52
C GLN A 342 -20.74 8.58 25.38
N TYR A 343 -19.71 7.93 25.92
CA TYR A 343 -19.88 6.84 26.88
C TYR A 343 -20.67 7.29 28.12
N CYS A 344 -20.34 8.46 28.69
CA CYS A 344 -21.05 8.97 29.85
C CYS A 344 -22.53 9.23 29.52
N ASP A 345 -22.80 9.79 28.35
CA ASP A 345 -24.16 10.10 27.89
C ASP A 345 -24.97 8.79 27.68
N ASP A 346 -24.39 7.78 27.04
CA ASP A 346 -25.03 6.48 26.80
C ASP A 346 -25.31 5.70 28.10
N LYS A 347 -24.52 5.93 29.15
CA LYS A 347 -24.72 5.36 30.48
C LYS A 347 -25.65 6.19 31.37
N GLY A 348 -26.14 7.34 30.89
CA GLY A 348 -26.97 8.25 31.66
C GLY A 348 -26.24 8.83 32.89
N LEU A 349 -24.92 8.99 32.81
CA LEU A 349 -24.14 9.62 33.88
C LEU A 349 -24.35 11.13 33.82
N GLU A 350 -24.79 11.71 34.94
CA GLU A 350 -25.06 13.14 35.04
C GLU A 350 -24.33 13.79 36.24
N GLY A 351 -24.25 15.13 36.23
CA GLY A 351 -23.69 15.94 37.32
C GLY A 351 -22.33 15.45 37.83
N ASN A 352 -22.22 15.30 39.15
CA ASN A 352 -20.98 14.92 39.82
C ASN A 352 -20.43 13.56 39.38
N GLN A 353 -21.29 12.60 38.99
CA GLN A 353 -20.85 11.29 38.53
C GLN A 353 -20.17 11.40 37.17
N ARG A 354 -20.78 12.14 36.23
CA ARG A 354 -20.19 12.43 34.91
C ARG A 354 -18.85 13.12 35.04
N GLU A 355 -18.77 14.17 35.85
CA GLU A 355 -17.54 14.92 36.08
C GLU A 355 -16.43 14.06 36.72
N ALA A 356 -16.77 13.21 37.68
CA ALA A 356 -15.82 12.29 38.30
C ALA A 356 -15.29 11.25 37.31
N THR A 357 -16.17 10.70 36.46
CA THR A 357 -15.79 9.75 35.41
C THR A 357 -14.87 10.40 34.38
N ILE A 358 -15.24 11.58 33.87
CA ILE A 358 -14.42 12.34 32.91
C ILE A 358 -13.06 12.69 33.54
N ARG A 359 -13.04 13.26 34.75
CA ARG A 359 -11.78 13.65 35.42
C ARG A 359 -10.83 12.47 35.61
N ARG A 360 -11.37 11.28 35.87
CA ARG A 360 -10.56 10.07 36.10
C ARG A 360 -10.04 9.42 34.80
N HIS A 361 -10.78 9.52 33.70
CA HIS A 361 -10.53 8.75 32.46
C HIS A 361 -10.20 9.61 31.24
N ALA A 362 -10.19 10.94 31.38
CA ALA A 362 -9.81 11.84 30.30
C ALA A 362 -8.36 11.59 29.89
N ALA A 363 -8.16 11.50 28.58
CA ALA A 363 -6.85 11.52 27.96
C ALA A 363 -6.18 12.88 28.16
N SER A 364 -4.88 12.87 28.43
CA SER A 364 -4.05 14.06 28.49
C SER A 364 -2.97 14.04 27.43
N HIS A 365 -2.75 15.17 26.78
CA HIS A 365 -1.62 15.37 25.86
C HIS A 365 -0.26 15.45 26.57
N CYS A 366 -0.24 15.47 27.91
CA CYS A 366 0.98 15.53 28.72
C CYS A 366 1.41 14.13 29.19
N ALA A 367 2.63 13.73 28.85
CA ALA A 367 3.20 12.46 29.28
C ALA A 367 3.98 12.58 30.62
N PRO A 368 4.12 11.49 31.39
CA PRO A 368 5.04 11.46 32.52
C PRO A 368 6.50 11.41 32.05
N CYS A 369 7.43 11.77 32.94
CA CYS A 369 8.85 11.54 32.72
C CYS A 369 9.16 10.02 32.76
N ALA A 370 9.97 9.51 31.83
CA ALA A 370 10.29 8.07 31.77
C ALA A 370 11.16 7.57 32.93
N ASN A 371 11.80 8.45 33.70
CA ASN A 371 12.56 8.05 34.89
C ASN A 371 11.59 7.61 36.00
N PRO A 372 11.56 6.34 36.43
CA PRO A 372 10.56 5.81 37.37
C PRO A 372 10.52 6.55 38.71
N GLN A 373 11.62 7.18 39.13
CA GLN A 373 11.74 7.92 40.39
C GLN A 373 11.37 9.40 40.29
N CYS A 374 10.96 9.89 39.11
CA CYS A 374 10.60 11.29 38.89
C CYS A 374 9.07 11.44 38.85
N THR A 375 8.48 12.40 39.55
CA THR A 375 7.02 12.63 39.50
C THR A 375 6.61 13.71 38.50
N ALA A 376 7.54 14.24 37.71
CA ALA A 376 7.25 15.28 36.73
C ALA A 376 6.38 14.74 35.58
N PHE A 377 5.38 15.55 35.23
CA PHE A 377 4.56 15.43 34.02
C PHE A 377 4.81 16.65 33.16
N GLU A 378 4.67 16.49 31.85
CA GLU A 378 4.69 17.61 30.92
C GLU A 378 3.62 18.64 31.29
N SER A 379 3.94 19.92 31.13
CA SER A 379 2.99 21.03 31.25
C SER A 379 2.46 21.47 29.88
N THR A 380 3.25 21.23 28.83
CA THR A 380 2.90 21.47 27.44
C THR A 380 3.18 20.23 26.59
N VAL A 381 2.50 20.10 25.46
CA VAL A 381 2.65 18.96 24.54
C VAL A 381 4.12 18.79 24.14
N LYS A 382 4.68 17.57 24.30
CA LYS A 382 6.06 17.22 23.91
C LYS A 382 7.16 18.10 24.51
N GLU A 383 6.94 18.65 25.71
CA GLU A 383 7.94 19.44 26.45
C GLU A 383 9.23 18.64 26.74
N PHE A 384 9.11 17.34 27.00
CA PHE A 384 10.24 16.54 27.46
C PHE A 384 11.18 16.11 26.33
N GLY A 385 12.48 16.10 26.63
CA GLY A 385 13.51 15.66 25.69
C GLY A 385 13.45 14.15 25.47
N ARG A 386 13.22 13.73 24.21
CA ARG A 386 13.25 12.31 23.82
C ARG A 386 14.66 11.73 23.88
N CYS A 387 14.77 10.44 24.18
CA CYS A 387 16.03 9.71 24.06
C CYS A 387 16.57 9.85 22.64
N THR A 388 17.77 10.38 22.47
CA THR A 388 18.36 10.67 21.15
C THR A 388 18.60 9.42 20.30
N GLN A 389 18.70 8.25 20.96
CA GLN A 389 18.95 6.97 20.35
C GLN A 389 17.65 6.31 19.85
N CYS A 390 16.84 5.76 20.77
CA CYS A 390 15.62 5.03 20.40
C CYS A 390 14.40 5.92 20.13
N LYS A 391 14.40 7.18 20.61
CA LYS A 391 13.25 8.12 20.56
C LYS A 391 11.95 7.62 21.20
N SER A 392 11.96 6.44 21.84
CA SER A 392 10.79 5.78 22.42
C SER A 392 10.38 6.26 23.80
N VAL A 393 11.25 7.02 24.48
CA VAL A 393 11.02 7.54 25.83
C VAL A 393 11.42 9.00 25.93
N ALA A 394 10.77 9.77 26.80
CA ALA A 394 11.09 11.18 27.06
C ALA A 394 11.41 11.45 28.53
N TYR A 395 12.31 12.40 28.76
CA TYR A 395 12.76 12.80 30.09
C TYR A 395 12.65 14.31 30.27
N CYS A 396 12.17 14.74 31.44
CA CYS A 396 12.11 16.17 31.78
C CYS A 396 13.49 16.85 31.89
N SER A 397 14.57 16.07 31.96
CA SER A 397 15.94 16.59 32.04
C SER A 397 16.98 15.52 31.70
N THR A 398 18.16 15.97 31.28
CA THR A 398 19.34 15.10 31.09
C THR A 398 19.73 14.38 32.39
N ARG A 399 19.50 14.98 33.56
CA ARG A 399 19.69 14.34 34.87
C ARG A 399 18.77 13.11 35.05
N CYS A 400 17.49 13.23 34.68
CA CYS A 400 16.55 12.11 34.72
C CYS A 400 16.92 11.02 33.71
N GLN A 401 17.33 11.40 32.49
CA GLN A 401 17.83 10.45 31.49
C GLN A 401 19.03 9.66 32.02
N LYS A 402 20.04 10.33 32.58
CA LYS A 402 21.24 9.68 33.15
C LYS A 402 20.90 8.72 34.30
N LYS A 403 19.96 9.09 35.17
CA LYS A 403 19.50 8.22 36.27
C LYS A 403 18.79 6.97 35.76
N ALA A 404 17.91 7.12 34.78
CA ALA A 404 17.15 6.01 34.20
C ALA A 404 17.97 5.15 33.21
N TRP A 405 19.09 5.68 32.70
CA TRP A 405 19.90 5.04 31.65
C TRP A 405 20.31 3.61 31.98
N LYS A 406 20.68 3.31 33.23
CA LYS A 406 21.08 1.94 33.62
C LYS A 406 20.00 0.89 33.33
N ALA A 407 18.72 1.24 33.57
CA ALA A 407 17.59 0.37 33.27
C ALA A 407 17.19 0.46 31.79
N HIS A 408 17.14 1.68 31.23
CA HIS A 408 16.71 1.92 29.86
C HIS A 408 17.68 1.39 28.79
N LYS A 409 18.99 1.35 29.06
CA LYS A 409 20.02 1.00 28.07
C LYS A 409 19.74 -0.32 27.35
N LYS A 410 19.31 -1.35 28.09
CA LYS A 410 18.99 -2.67 27.52
C LYS A 410 17.86 -2.57 26.50
N GLU A 411 16.78 -1.88 26.86
CA GLU A 411 15.62 -1.69 26.00
C GLU A 411 15.92 -0.75 24.82
N CYS A 412 16.67 0.32 25.07
CA CYS A 412 17.13 1.23 24.03
C CYS A 412 17.91 0.51 22.92
N ILE A 413 18.82 -0.40 23.31
CA ILE A 413 19.60 -1.19 22.35
C ILE A 413 18.69 -2.17 21.60
N LYS A 414 17.78 -2.86 22.29
CA LYS A 414 16.81 -3.76 21.64
C LYS A 414 16.01 -3.03 20.56
N ILE A 415 15.42 -1.88 20.91
CA ILE A 415 14.64 -1.05 19.97
C ILE A 415 15.51 -0.65 18.78
N LEU A 416 16.75 -0.20 19.00
CA LEU A 416 17.66 0.12 17.91
C LEU A 416 17.97 -1.09 17.03
N THR A 417 18.22 -2.26 17.62
CA THR A 417 18.50 -3.49 16.87
C THR A 417 17.30 -3.87 15.99
N TYR A 418 16.08 -3.82 16.52
CA TYR A 418 14.87 -4.11 15.75
C TYR A 418 14.49 -3.02 14.74
N SER A 419 14.96 -1.79 14.95
CA SER A 419 14.72 -0.67 14.03
C SER A 419 15.74 -0.61 12.90
N LYS A 420 16.93 -1.22 13.05
CA LYS A 420 17.91 -1.35 11.97
C LYS A 420 17.32 -2.28 10.89
N PRO A 421 17.25 -1.85 9.62
CA PRO A 421 16.87 -2.76 8.54
C PRO A 421 17.85 -3.95 8.52
N PRO A 422 17.40 -5.20 8.25
CA PRO A 422 18.27 -6.35 8.40
C PRO A 422 19.45 -6.36 7.42
N SER A 423 19.42 -5.51 6.38
CA SER A 423 20.56 -5.22 5.50
C SER A 423 21.79 -4.63 6.23
N MET A 424 21.61 -3.91 7.34
CA MET A 424 22.71 -3.29 8.11
C MET A 424 23.27 -4.16 9.24
N GLN A 425 22.60 -5.26 9.61
CA GLN A 425 23.02 -6.11 10.72
C GLN A 425 24.18 -7.06 10.34
N ASN A 426 24.35 -7.38 9.04
CA ASN A 426 25.38 -8.30 8.56
C ASN A 426 26.75 -7.67 8.26
N GLN A 427 26.90 -6.35 8.42
CA GLN A 427 28.16 -5.63 8.13
C GLN A 427 29.04 -5.39 9.36
N GLU A 428 28.51 -5.56 10.59
CA GLU A 428 29.26 -5.29 11.84
C GLU A 428 29.92 -6.55 12.45
N THR A 429 29.82 -7.72 11.80
CA THR A 429 30.37 -9.01 12.27
C THR A 429 31.57 -9.53 11.48
N ARG A 430 32.23 -8.69 10.66
CA ARG A 430 33.48 -9.02 9.96
C ARG A 430 34.67 -8.24 10.46
#